data_AF-A0A3S0EJM5-F1
#
_entry.id   AF-A0A3S0EJM5-F1
#
_cell.length_a   1.000
_cell.length_b   1.000
_cell.length_c   1.000
_cell.angle_alpha   90.00
_cell.angle_beta   90.00
_cell.angle_gamma   90.00
#
_symmetry.space_group_name_H-M   'P 1'
#
loop_
_entity.id
_entity.type
_entity.pdbx_description
1 polymer ?
#
loop_
_entity_poly.entity_id
_entity_poly.type
_entity_poly.pdbx_seq_one_letter_code
_entity_poly.pdbx_strand_id
1 'polypeptide(L)'
;MSEGNQLTQSCSSSDKEWEHVCPESTIIPEKYLNQLRDLGLWFTAAPHCFNHGVCIYKPIEAGGNGFAAFAVTDTVRLLEENGELVTERLNPKSDAAVLVFHQNLDETWVVYGVDCVGGMGPADFYNVWDSAEEAIADIKDFYFGDPARMKAKARVQGRA
;
A
#
# COMPACT_ATOMS: atom_id res chain seq x y z
N MET A 1 -59.32 9.63 -35.01
CA MET A 1 -59.19 8.75 -33.84
C MET A 1 -58.16 7.71 -34.22
N SER A 2 -56.94 7.87 -33.73
CA SER A 2 -55.83 6.95 -34.00
C SER A 2 -55.15 6.66 -32.67
N GLU A 3 -55.06 5.38 -32.38
CA GLU A 3 -54.75 4.78 -31.10
C GLU A 3 -53.27 5.00 -30.73
N GLY A 4 -53.03 5.57 -29.55
CA GLY A 4 -51.72 5.64 -28.93
C GLY A 4 -51.43 4.34 -28.20
N ASN A 5 -50.59 3.49 -28.80
CA ASN A 5 -50.12 2.23 -28.23
C ASN A 5 -49.03 2.50 -27.18
N GLN A 6 -49.25 2.05 -25.94
CA GLN A 6 -48.25 2.01 -24.86
C GLN A 6 -47.50 0.68 -24.89
N LEU A 7 -46.18 0.71 -25.10
CA LEU A 7 -45.20 -0.32 -24.72
C LEU A 7 -43.83 0.40 -24.67
N THR A 8 -42.85 0.17 -23.80
CA THR A 8 -42.62 -0.64 -22.59
C THR A 8 -41.26 -0.13 -22.05
N GLN A 9 -41.12 -0.08 -20.73
CA GLN A 9 -39.87 -0.23 -19.96
C GLN A 9 -38.53 -0.16 -20.74
N SER A 10 -37.78 0.94 -20.56
CA SER A 10 -36.34 0.94 -20.82
C SER A 10 -35.61 0.63 -19.51
N CYS A 11 -35.06 -0.58 -19.43
CA CYS A 11 -33.90 -0.85 -18.59
C CYS A 11 -32.73 -0.01 -19.11
N SER A 12 -32.24 0.95 -18.33
CA SER A 12 -30.84 1.35 -18.41
C SER A 12 -30.27 1.18 -17.02
N SER A 13 -29.80 -0.03 -16.72
CA SER A 13 -28.76 -0.23 -15.71
C SER A 13 -27.60 0.65 -16.17
N SER A 14 -27.43 1.80 -15.53
CA SER A 14 -26.22 2.60 -15.69
C SER A 14 -25.12 1.86 -14.96
N ASP A 15 -24.61 0.84 -15.64
CA ASP A 15 -23.34 0.19 -15.38
C ASP A 15 -22.27 1.27 -15.56
N LYS A 16 -21.98 2.00 -14.48
CA LYS A 16 -20.78 2.81 -14.41
C LYS A 16 -19.64 1.85 -14.12
N GLU A 17 -19.12 1.25 -15.18
CA GLU A 17 -17.75 0.74 -15.22
C GLU A 17 -16.82 1.87 -14.75
N TRP A 18 -16.23 1.69 -13.58
CA TRP A 18 -15.23 2.59 -13.03
C TRP A 18 -13.89 2.34 -13.72
N GLU A 19 -13.77 2.73 -14.98
CA GLU A 19 -12.46 2.83 -15.63
C GLU A 19 -11.83 4.17 -15.24
N HIS A 20 -11.28 4.23 -14.02
CA HIS A 20 -10.38 5.32 -13.64
C HIS A 20 -9.02 5.05 -14.25
N VAL A 21 -8.69 5.87 -15.26
CA VAL A 21 -7.38 5.92 -15.90
C VAL A 21 -6.39 6.52 -14.90
N CYS A 22 -5.81 5.69 -14.04
CA CYS A 22 -4.42 5.92 -13.64
C CYS A 22 -3.58 5.87 -14.93
N PRO A 23 -2.62 6.78 -15.15
CA PRO A 23 -1.69 6.61 -16.26
C PRO A 23 -1.11 5.20 -16.16
N GLU A 24 -1.22 4.42 -17.24
CA GLU A 24 -0.91 2.99 -17.31
C GLU A 24 0.52 2.62 -16.86
N SER A 25 1.37 3.61 -16.59
CA SER A 25 2.81 3.44 -16.34
C SER A 25 3.21 3.05 -14.93
N THR A 26 2.31 2.83 -13.96
CA THR A 26 2.75 2.47 -12.59
C THR A 26 1.77 1.60 -11.79
N ILE A 27 1.15 0.62 -12.46
CA ILE A 27 0.44 -0.46 -11.75
C ILE A 27 1.45 -1.58 -11.49
N ILE A 28 1.69 -1.92 -10.23
CA ILE A 28 2.50 -3.09 -9.89
C ILE A 28 1.82 -4.33 -10.51
N PRO A 29 2.52 -5.11 -11.35
CA PRO A 29 1.95 -6.30 -11.95
C PRO A 29 1.31 -7.23 -10.92
N GLU A 30 0.11 -7.73 -11.23
CA GLU A 30 -0.71 -8.54 -10.30
C GLU A 30 0.05 -9.76 -9.76
N LYS A 31 0.97 -10.34 -10.55
CA LYS A 31 1.82 -11.47 -10.10
C LYS A 31 2.66 -11.13 -8.86
N TYR A 32 3.08 -9.89 -8.70
CA TYR A 32 3.88 -9.43 -7.55
C TYR A 32 2.99 -9.10 -6.36
N LEU A 33 1.80 -8.55 -6.62
CA LEU A 33 0.78 -8.34 -5.60
C LEU A 33 0.34 -9.69 -4.99
N ASN A 34 0.16 -10.72 -5.82
CA ASN A 34 -0.12 -12.08 -5.34
C ASN A 34 1.01 -12.63 -4.46
N GLN A 35 2.28 -12.43 -4.83
CA GLN A 35 3.39 -12.84 -3.97
C GLN A 35 3.36 -12.16 -2.59
N LEU A 36 3.00 -10.88 -2.53
CA LEU A 36 2.83 -10.18 -1.24
C LEU A 36 1.65 -10.76 -0.43
N ARG A 37 0.52 -11.06 -1.08
CA ARG A 37 -0.63 -11.71 -0.43
C ARG A 37 -0.28 -13.11 0.09
N ASP A 38 0.51 -13.87 -0.65
CA ASP A 38 0.96 -15.22 -0.26
C ASP A 38 1.86 -15.19 0.99
N LEU A 39 2.51 -14.06 1.28
CA LEU A 39 3.24 -13.82 2.53
C LEU A 39 2.33 -13.43 3.70
N GLY A 40 1.02 -13.33 3.49
CA GLY A 40 0.07 -12.83 4.47
C GLY A 40 0.13 -11.32 4.67
N LEU A 41 0.73 -10.58 3.73
CA LEU A 41 0.79 -9.12 3.78
C LEU A 41 -0.47 -8.50 3.19
N TRP A 42 -0.86 -7.36 3.74
CA TRP A 42 -1.96 -6.56 3.23
C TRP A 42 -1.42 -5.29 2.57
N PHE A 43 -2.15 -4.73 1.61
CA PHE A 43 -1.72 -3.50 0.96
C PHE A 43 -2.87 -2.65 0.46
N THR A 44 -2.61 -1.35 0.37
CA THR A 44 -3.49 -0.33 -0.22
C THR A 44 -2.75 0.39 -1.33
N ALA A 45 -3.48 1.11 -2.19
CA ALA A 45 -2.83 2.07 -3.08
C ALA A 45 -1.98 3.06 -2.26
N ALA A 46 -0.83 3.47 -2.81
CA ALA A 46 -0.04 4.54 -2.20
C ALA A 46 -0.83 5.87 -2.26
N PRO A 47 -0.69 6.75 -1.25
CA PRO A 47 -1.31 8.07 -1.27
C PRO A 47 -0.94 8.84 -2.55
N HIS A 48 -1.89 9.63 -3.09
CA HIS A 48 -1.69 10.35 -4.36
C HIS A 48 -0.41 11.19 -4.41
N CYS A 49 0.10 11.70 -3.29
CA CYS A 49 1.34 12.47 -3.25
C CYS A 49 2.61 11.67 -3.60
N PHE A 50 2.54 10.34 -3.62
CA PHE A 50 3.64 9.46 -4.06
C PHE A 50 3.48 9.01 -5.51
N ASN A 51 2.39 9.40 -6.19
CA ASN A 51 2.08 9.17 -7.61
C ASN A 51 2.02 7.70 -8.10
N HIS A 52 2.48 6.71 -7.32
CA HIS A 52 2.53 5.31 -7.74
C HIS A 52 2.84 4.32 -6.60
N GLY A 53 2.48 3.05 -6.81
CA GLY A 53 2.84 1.92 -5.96
C GLY A 53 1.78 1.53 -4.93
N VAL A 54 2.21 0.78 -3.92
CA VAL A 54 1.35 0.29 -2.83
C VAL A 54 1.99 0.53 -1.47
N CYS A 55 1.17 0.83 -0.47
CA CYS A 55 1.55 0.76 0.94
C CYS A 55 1.31 -0.66 1.45
N ILE A 56 2.34 -1.27 2.02
CA ILE A 56 2.37 -2.63 2.53
C ILE A 56 2.28 -2.60 4.05
N TYR A 57 1.36 -3.39 4.57
CA TYR A 57 1.08 -3.58 5.98
C TYR A 57 1.31 -5.05 6.31
N LYS A 58 1.95 -5.30 7.45
CA LYS A 58 2.06 -6.65 8.00
C LYS A 58 1.00 -6.82 9.09
N PRO A 59 -0.05 -7.65 8.85
CA PRO A 59 -1.01 -7.98 9.88
C PRO A 59 -0.34 -8.56 11.13
N ILE A 60 -0.93 -8.34 12.30
CA ILE A 60 -0.46 -8.97 13.55
C ILE A 60 -0.54 -10.50 13.42
N GLU A 61 -1.61 -11.00 12.80
CA GLU A 61 -1.90 -12.42 12.65
C GLU A 61 -0.92 -13.13 11.70
N ALA A 62 -0.24 -12.39 10.82
CA ALA A 62 0.81 -12.93 9.95
C ALA A 62 2.09 -13.30 10.73
N GLY A 63 2.23 -12.88 11.99
CA GLY A 63 3.40 -13.14 12.83
C GLY A 63 4.62 -12.34 12.39
N GLY A 64 5.83 -12.89 12.62
CA GLY A 64 7.09 -12.25 12.23
C GLY A 64 7.57 -11.15 13.19
N ASN A 65 8.31 -10.19 12.63
CA ASN A 65 8.88 -9.07 13.33
C ASN A 65 7.80 -8.01 13.58
N GLY A 66 7.53 -7.70 14.84
CA GLY A 66 6.70 -6.57 15.27
C GLY A 66 7.40 -5.79 16.36
N PHE A 67 7.09 -4.52 16.51
CA PHE A 67 7.68 -3.67 17.55
C PHE A 67 6.61 -2.85 18.25
N ALA A 68 6.55 -2.95 19.58
CA ALA A 68 5.57 -2.21 20.39
C ALA A 68 5.68 -0.68 20.26
N ALA A 69 6.83 -0.18 19.78
CA ALA A 69 7.03 1.24 19.48
C ALA A 69 6.19 1.72 18.29
N PHE A 70 5.91 0.83 17.34
CA PHE A 70 4.83 1.04 16.38
C PHE A 70 3.55 0.77 17.16
N ALA A 71 2.95 1.82 17.73
CA ALA A 71 1.61 1.72 18.29
C ALA A 71 0.75 0.97 17.27
N VAL A 72 0.00 -0.04 17.72
CA VAL A 72 -0.79 -0.89 16.83
C VAL A 72 -1.56 0.00 15.86
N THR A 73 -1.14 0.01 14.60
CA THR A 73 -1.74 0.85 13.58
C THR A 73 -3.05 0.18 13.21
N ASP A 74 -4.15 0.75 13.70
CA ASP A 74 -5.51 0.35 13.36
C ASP A 74 -6.18 1.35 12.42
N THR A 75 -5.45 2.37 11.97
CA THR A 75 -5.91 3.35 11.00
C THR A 75 -4.84 3.74 9.98
N VAL A 76 -5.26 4.04 8.77
CA VAL A 76 -4.44 4.59 7.69
C VAL A 76 -5.03 5.91 7.24
N ARG A 77 -4.17 6.87 6.89
CA ARG A 77 -4.61 8.14 6.30
C ARG A 77 -4.44 8.05 4.79
N LEU A 78 -5.55 8.11 4.09
CA LEU A 78 -5.61 8.17 2.64
C LEU A 78 -5.88 9.61 2.24
N LEU A 79 -5.21 10.09 1.19
CA LEU A 79 -5.60 11.32 0.53
C LEU A 79 -6.56 10.92 -0.58
N GLU A 80 -7.79 11.40 -0.55
CA GLU A 80 -8.75 11.19 -1.63
C GLU A 80 -8.47 12.12 -2.83
N GLU A 81 -9.09 11.84 -3.97
CA GLU A 81 -8.93 12.63 -5.20
C GLU A 81 -9.36 14.10 -5.05
N ASN A 82 -10.32 14.37 -4.15
CA ASN A 82 -10.75 15.72 -3.80
C ASN A 82 -9.74 16.48 -2.92
N GLY A 83 -8.62 15.83 -2.53
CA GLY A 83 -7.59 16.37 -1.65
C GLY A 83 -7.93 16.27 -0.15
N GLU A 84 -9.01 15.59 0.23
CA GLU A 84 -9.37 15.36 1.63
C GLU A 84 -8.56 14.20 2.21
N LEU A 85 -8.10 14.38 3.45
CA LEU A 85 -7.46 13.31 4.21
C LEU A 85 -8.53 12.50 4.94
N VAL A 86 -8.76 11.28 4.47
CA VAL A 86 -9.66 10.32 5.11
C VAL A 86 -8.86 9.37 5.98
N THR A 87 -9.40 9.05 7.16
CA THR A 87 -8.82 8.06 8.07
C THR A 87 -9.65 6.79 7.98
N GLU A 88 -9.09 5.75 7.40
CA GLU A 88 -9.73 4.44 7.32
C GLU A 88 -9.21 3.53 8.42
N ARG A 89 -10.05 2.61 8.90
CA ARG A 89 -9.60 1.58 9.84
C ARG A 89 -8.86 0.47 9.11
N LEU A 90 -7.63 0.20 9.53
CA LEU A 90 -6.88 -0.96 9.10
C LEU A 90 -7.50 -2.21 9.74
N ASN A 91 -8.01 -3.11 8.91
CA ASN A 91 -8.51 -4.42 9.34
C ASN A 91 -8.01 -5.48 8.35
N PRO A 92 -6.96 -6.26 8.68
CA PRO A 92 -6.43 -6.51 10.03
C PRO A 92 -5.50 -5.41 10.57
N LYS A 93 -5.30 -5.36 11.90
CA LYS A 93 -4.38 -4.42 12.56
C LYS A 93 -2.91 -4.76 12.26
N SER A 94 -2.02 -3.79 12.34
CA SER A 94 -0.57 -3.98 12.13
C SER A 94 0.26 -3.55 13.34
N ASP A 95 1.35 -4.26 13.61
CA ASP A 95 2.34 -4.00 14.67
C ASP A 95 3.75 -3.72 14.12
N ALA A 96 3.84 -3.37 12.83
CA ALA A 96 5.10 -3.10 12.14
C ALA A 96 5.03 -1.79 11.35
N ALA A 97 6.20 -1.28 10.99
CA ALA A 97 6.30 -0.13 10.08
C ALA A 97 5.65 -0.43 8.73
N VAL A 98 5.01 0.58 8.16
CA VAL A 98 4.49 0.52 6.79
C VAL A 98 5.66 0.65 5.82
N LEU A 99 5.67 -0.18 4.78
CA LEU A 99 6.57 -0.03 3.65
C LEU A 99 5.78 0.48 2.43
N VAL A 100 6.45 1.18 1.54
CA VAL A 100 5.94 1.54 0.22
C VAL A 100 6.76 0.78 -0.81
N PHE A 101 6.08 0.19 -1.77
CA PHE A 101 6.66 -0.57 -2.87
C PHE A 101 6.19 0.02 -4.20
N HIS A 102 7.13 0.41 -5.06
CA HIS A 102 6.81 0.96 -6.37
C HIS A 102 7.95 0.71 -7.37
N GLN A 103 7.66 0.91 -8.65
CA GLN A 103 8.65 0.89 -9.73
C GLN A 103 8.94 2.32 -10.19
N ASN A 104 10.21 2.68 -10.33
CA ASN A 104 10.63 3.95 -10.91
C ASN A 104 10.48 3.96 -12.44
N LEU A 105 10.60 5.16 -13.04
CA LEU A 105 10.61 5.34 -14.49
C LEU A 105 11.83 4.71 -15.19
N ASP A 106 12.91 4.46 -14.46
CA ASP A 106 14.11 3.77 -14.96
C ASP A 106 14.02 2.24 -14.76
N GLU A 107 12.80 1.73 -14.56
CA GLU A 107 12.46 0.32 -14.37
C GLU A 107 12.99 -0.32 -13.07
N THR A 108 13.70 0.43 -12.22
CA THR A 108 14.16 -0.04 -10.91
C THR A 108 13.00 -0.14 -9.91
N TRP A 109 13.14 -1.02 -8.92
CA TRP A 109 12.14 -1.28 -7.89
C TRP A 109 12.58 -0.68 -6.56
N VAL A 110 11.72 0.13 -5.96
CA VAL A 110 12.03 0.83 -4.71
C VAL A 110 11.16 0.28 -3.60
N VAL A 111 11.79 0.00 -2.47
CA VAL A 111 11.10 -0.28 -1.21
C VAL A 111 11.60 0.71 -0.18
N TYR A 112 10.67 1.45 0.43
CA TYR A 112 11.02 2.35 1.51
C TYR A 112 10.00 2.35 2.63
N GLY A 113 10.40 2.72 3.84
CA GLY A 113 9.50 2.90 4.95
C GLY A 113 9.76 4.24 5.60
N VAL A 114 8.89 5.22 5.39
CA VAL A 114 8.95 6.53 6.04
C VAL A 114 7.80 6.63 7.02
N ASP A 115 8.13 6.85 8.29
CA ASP A 115 7.12 7.13 9.31
C ASP A 115 7.14 8.63 9.57
N CYS A 116 6.22 9.34 8.90
CA CYS A 116 5.91 10.78 9.02
C CYS A 116 6.64 11.75 8.08
N VAL A 117 6.02 12.93 7.94
CA VAL A 117 6.47 14.08 7.15
C VAL A 117 7.73 14.67 7.80
N GLY A 118 8.90 14.39 7.23
CA GLY A 118 10.16 14.87 7.80
C GLY A 118 11.44 14.39 7.12
N GLY A 119 11.42 14.11 5.81
CA GLY A 119 12.61 13.62 5.09
C GLY A 119 13.11 12.25 5.59
N MET A 120 14.01 11.65 4.81
CA MET A 120 14.59 10.36 5.18
C MET A 120 15.69 10.53 6.23
N GLY A 121 15.55 9.86 7.37
CA GLY A 121 16.56 9.72 8.40
C GLY A 121 17.45 8.49 8.20
N PRO A 122 18.62 8.42 8.87
CA PRO A 122 19.53 7.27 8.78
C PRO A 122 18.96 5.92 9.24
N ALA A 123 17.78 5.92 9.86
CA ALA A 123 17.09 4.71 10.32
C ALA A 123 15.90 4.33 9.42
N ASP A 124 15.62 5.12 8.39
CA ASP A 124 14.57 4.80 7.44
C ASP A 124 15.02 3.67 6.53
N PHE A 125 14.07 2.79 6.24
CA PHE A 125 14.27 1.73 5.29
C PHE A 125 14.18 2.34 3.89
N TYR A 126 15.21 2.19 3.06
CA TYR A 126 15.17 2.58 1.65
C TYR A 126 16.17 1.75 0.88
N ASN A 127 15.66 0.93 -0.04
CA ASN A 127 16.45 0.10 -0.92
C ASN A 127 15.92 0.21 -2.35
N VAL A 128 16.82 0.09 -3.30
CA VAL A 128 16.54 0.07 -4.74
C VAL A 128 17.06 -1.25 -5.31
N TRP A 129 16.27 -1.88 -6.16
CA TRP A 129 16.50 -3.22 -6.69
C TRP A 129 16.34 -3.23 -8.21
N ASP A 130 17.10 -4.10 -8.87
CA ASP A 130 17.00 -4.28 -10.33
C ASP A 130 15.78 -5.13 -10.72
N SER A 131 15.18 -5.84 -9.75
CA SER A 131 14.01 -6.69 -9.96
C SER A 131 12.96 -6.58 -8.85
N ALA A 132 11.71 -6.83 -9.20
CA ALA A 132 10.61 -6.88 -8.25
C ALA A 132 10.76 -8.05 -7.28
N GLU A 133 11.29 -9.18 -7.76
CA GLU A 133 11.50 -10.39 -6.98
C GLU A 133 12.49 -10.14 -5.84
N GLU A 134 13.59 -9.41 -6.10
CA GLU A 134 14.54 -9.00 -5.05
C GLU A 134 13.91 -8.02 -4.06
N ALA A 135 13.16 -7.03 -4.56
CA ALA A 135 12.41 -6.11 -3.71
C ALA A 135 11.41 -6.83 -2.78
N ILE A 136 10.68 -7.82 -3.30
CA ILE A 136 9.74 -8.64 -2.51
C ILE A 136 10.48 -9.52 -1.50
N ALA A 137 11.62 -10.09 -1.88
CA ALA A 137 12.46 -10.83 -0.95
C ALA A 137 12.96 -9.93 0.19
N ASP A 138 13.28 -8.67 -0.11
CA ASP A 138 13.69 -7.66 0.86
C ASP A 138 12.56 -7.26 1.82
N ILE A 139 11.35 -7.06 1.30
CA ILE A 139 10.12 -6.85 2.09
C ILE A 139 9.87 -8.04 3.03
N LYS A 140 10.00 -9.26 2.51
CA LYS A 140 9.85 -10.49 3.30
C LYS A 140 10.87 -10.55 4.43
N ASP A 141 12.14 -10.28 4.13
CA ASP A 141 13.19 -10.29 5.15
C ASP A 141 12.99 -9.20 6.21
N PHE A 142 12.53 -8.00 5.82
CA PHE A 142 12.17 -6.96 6.77
C PHE A 142 11.08 -7.41 7.76
N TYR A 143 9.99 -8.01 7.27
CA TYR A 143 8.85 -8.41 8.10
C TYR A 143 9.01 -9.75 8.79
N PHE A 144 9.76 -10.70 8.23
CA PHE A 144 9.78 -12.09 8.70
C PHE A 144 11.19 -12.67 8.86
N GLY A 145 12.22 -11.94 8.45
CA GLY A 145 13.63 -12.30 8.57
C GLY A 145 14.29 -11.66 9.79
N ASP A 146 15.41 -10.97 9.59
CA ASP A 146 16.20 -10.42 10.70
C ASP A 146 15.48 -9.29 11.48
N PRO A 147 15.11 -9.50 12.76
CA PRO A 147 14.48 -8.46 13.58
C PRO A 147 15.34 -7.20 13.76
N ALA A 148 16.65 -7.25 13.52
CA ALA A 148 17.52 -6.06 13.56
C ALA A 148 17.09 -4.99 12.54
N ARG A 149 16.55 -5.40 11.38
CA ARG A 149 16.12 -4.48 10.32
C ARG A 149 14.97 -3.58 10.77
N MET A 150 14.04 -4.14 11.53
CA MET A 150 12.93 -3.39 12.12
C MET A 150 13.34 -2.62 13.39
N LYS A 151 14.28 -3.17 14.18
CA LYS A 151 14.82 -2.52 15.40
C LYS A 151 15.52 -1.19 15.12
N ALA A 152 16.25 -1.08 14.02
CA ALA A 152 16.91 0.15 13.64
C ALA A 152 15.90 1.30 13.56
N LYS A 153 14.75 1.03 12.94
CA LYS A 153 13.64 1.97 12.81
C LYS A 153 12.94 2.25 14.15
N ALA A 154 12.63 1.21 14.93
CA ALA A 154 11.96 1.37 16.23
C ALA A 154 12.76 2.21 17.25
N ARG A 155 14.11 2.18 17.20
CA ARG A 155 14.97 2.96 18.10
C ARG A 155 14.85 4.47 17.91
N VAL A 156 14.46 4.93 16.73
CA VAL A 156 14.27 6.37 16.46
C VAL A 156 12.92 6.84 16.99
N GLN A 157 11.89 5.99 16.94
CA GLN A 157 10.54 6.33 17.41
C GLN A 157 10.37 6.31 18.92
N GLY A 158 11.05 5.41 19.63
CA GLY A 158 11.02 5.36 21.11
C GLY A 158 11.77 6.51 21.80
N ARG A 159 12.22 7.53 21.05
CA ARG A 159 12.92 8.72 21.57
C ARG A 159 12.06 10.00 21.50
N ALA A 160 10.80 9.90 21.10
CA ALA A 160 9.84 11.01 21.09
C ALA A 160 9.07 11.10 22.42
#